data_AF-A0A933EVL8-F1
#
_entry.id   AF-A0A933EVL8-F1
#
_cell.length_a   1.000
_cell.length_b   1.000
_cell.length_c   1.000
_cell.angle_alpha   90.00
_cell.angle_beta   90.00
_cell.angle_gamma   90.00
#
_symmetry.space_group_name_H-M   'P 1'
#
loop_
_entity.id
_entity.type
_entity.pdbx_description
1 polymer ?
#
loop_
_entity_poly.entity_id
_entity_poly.type
_entity_poly.pdbx_seq_one_letter_code
_entity_poly.pdbx_strand_id
1 'polypeptide(L)'
;MSETKEIKYEDALKRLEKLVGELDGSDLDLETRLKRFEEGTKLARILVKRLEQAKKKVQILVKTHVGEASLASFDDDVPSHEREPGDDETA
;
A
#
# COMPACT_ATOMS: atom_id res chain seq x y z
N MET A 1 -7.31 -11.04 31.24
CA MET A 1 -6.39 -10.10 30.57
C MET A 1 -6.10 -10.68 29.19
N SER A 2 -6.88 -10.34 28.17
CA SER A 2 -6.70 -10.92 26.83
C SER A 2 -5.73 -10.05 26.06
N GLU A 3 -4.49 -10.52 25.99
CA GLU A 3 -3.43 -9.94 25.19
C GLU A 3 -3.80 -10.08 23.71
N THR A 4 -4.33 -9.00 23.12
CA THR A 4 -4.52 -8.89 21.68
C THR A 4 -3.15 -9.01 21.04
N LYS A 5 -2.81 -10.24 20.61
CA LYS A 5 -1.57 -10.58 19.95
C LYS A 5 -1.47 -9.71 18.69
N GLU A 6 -0.71 -8.63 18.76
CA GLU A 6 -0.45 -7.78 17.61
C GLU A 6 0.18 -8.64 16.51
N ILE A 7 -0.56 -8.83 15.41
CA ILE A 7 -0.02 -9.50 14.22
C ILE A 7 1.18 -8.68 13.72
N LYS A 8 2.29 -9.38 13.45
CA LYS A 8 3.48 -8.80 12.81
C LYS A 8 3.18 -8.48 11.35
N TYR A 9 3.86 -7.47 10.81
CA TYR A 9 3.68 -7.05 9.41
C TYR A 9 3.85 -8.21 8.42
N GLU A 10 4.95 -8.95 8.53
CA GLU A 10 5.26 -10.12 7.69
C GLU A 10 4.17 -11.20 7.76
N ASP A 11 3.63 -11.44 8.96
CA ASP A 11 2.60 -12.45 9.16
C ASP A 11 1.26 -12.00 8.56
N ALA A 12 0.91 -10.71 8.68
CA ALA A 12 -0.26 -10.14 8.01
C ALA A 12 -0.14 -10.19 6.49
N LEU A 13 1.05 -9.89 5.96
CA LEU A 13 1.30 -9.89 4.52
C LEU A 13 1.18 -11.30 3.95
N LYS A 14 1.86 -12.29 4.54
CA LYS A 14 1.74 -13.70 4.14
C LYS A 14 0.31 -14.21 4.20
N ARG A 15 -0.44 -13.81 5.22
CA ARG A 15 -1.85 -14.19 5.33
C ARG A 15 -2.70 -13.57 4.22
N LEU A 16 -2.45 -12.31 3.87
CA LEU A 16 -3.14 -11.62 2.79
C LEU A 16 -2.83 -12.26 1.43
N GLU A 17 -1.57 -12.58 1.13
CA GLU A 17 -1.18 -13.28 -0.10
C GLU A 17 -1.87 -14.64 -0.21
N LYS A 18 -1.91 -15.41 0.89
CA LYS A 18 -2.62 -16.68 0.94
C LYS A 18 -4.12 -16.50 0.67
N LEU A 19 -4.73 -15.47 1.24
CA LEU A 19 -6.15 -15.14 1.02
C LEU A 19 -6.45 -14.81 -0.43
N VAL A 20 -5.58 -14.04 -1.09
CA VAL A 20 -5.70 -13.73 -2.52
C VAL A 20 -5.62 -15.00 -3.36
N GLY A 21 -4.67 -15.89 -3.06
CA GLY A 21 -4.57 -17.18 -3.75
C GLY A 21 -5.77 -18.10 -3.49
N GLU A 22 -6.31 -18.10 -2.27
CA GLU A 22 -7.54 -18.82 -1.95
C GLU A 22 -8.72 -18.27 -2.77
N LEU A 23 -8.88 -16.95 -2.88
CA LEU A 23 -9.97 -16.30 -3.61
C LEU A 23 -9.98 -16.56 -5.13
N ASP A 24 -8.86 -16.96 -5.71
CA ASP A 24 -8.74 -17.31 -7.14
C ASP A 24 -9.28 -18.73 -7.44
N GLY A 25 -9.62 -19.50 -6.41
CA GLY A 25 -10.22 -20.83 -6.55
C GLY A 25 -11.66 -20.76 -7.06
N SER A 26 -11.95 -21.52 -8.13
CA SER A 26 -13.27 -21.59 -8.77
C SER A 26 -14.36 -22.30 -7.95
N ASP A 27 -14.01 -22.93 -6.82
CA ASP A 27 -14.90 -23.78 -6.01
C ASP A 27 -15.31 -23.17 -4.66
N LEU A 28 -15.22 -21.84 -4.54
CA LEU A 28 -15.63 -21.14 -3.31
C LEU A 28 -17.09 -20.67 -3.39
N ASP A 29 -17.88 -21.14 -2.43
CA ASP A 29 -19.22 -20.61 -2.20
C ASP A 29 -19.18 -19.10 -1.89
N LEU A 30 -20.32 -18.43 -2.08
CA LEU A 30 -20.43 -16.98 -1.92
C LEU A 30 -20.13 -16.52 -0.47
N GLU A 31 -20.58 -17.27 0.52
CA GLU A 31 -20.39 -16.92 1.93
C GLU A 31 -18.92 -16.96 2.32
N THR A 32 -18.21 -18.00 1.85
CA THR A 32 -16.77 -18.15 2.05
C THR A 32 -16.02 -17.05 1.32
N ARG A 33 -16.37 -16.72 0.07
CA ARG A 33 -15.74 -15.58 -0.64
C ARG A 33 -15.90 -14.27 0.11
N LEU A 34 -17.09 -13.98 0.64
CA LEU A 34 -17.35 -12.76 1.42
C LEU A 34 -16.52 -12.72 2.71
N LYS A 35 -16.45 -13.83 3.46
CA LYS A 35 -15.62 -13.91 4.67
C LYS A 35 -14.14 -13.67 4.38
N ARG A 36 -13.63 -14.27 3.30
CA ARG A 36 -12.23 -14.12 2.86
C ARG A 36 -11.93 -12.69 2.41
N PHE A 37 -12.86 -12.07 1.70
CA PHE A 37 -12.74 -10.66 1.29
C PHE A 37 -12.72 -9.71 2.50
N GLU A 38 -13.59 -9.92 3.49
CA GLU A 38 -13.58 -9.13 4.72
C GLU A 38 -12.27 -9.28 5.50
N GLU A 39 -11.76 -10.51 5.61
CA GLU A 39 -10.47 -10.79 6.26
C GLU A 39 -9.33 -10.07 5.52
N GLY A 40 -9.29 -10.19 4.19
CA GLY A 40 -8.30 -9.53 3.35
C GLY A 40 -8.33 -8.00 3.50
N THR A 41 -9.52 -7.41 3.53
CA THR A 41 -9.70 -5.97 3.73
C THR A 41 -9.19 -5.52 5.11
N LYS A 42 -9.43 -6.31 6.16
CA LYS A 42 -8.91 -6.02 7.51
C LYS A 42 -7.38 -6.08 7.54
N LEU A 43 -6.77 -7.09 6.92
CA LEU A 43 -5.32 -7.24 6.84
C LEU A 43 -4.67 -6.09 6.05
N ALA A 44 -5.24 -5.73 4.90
CA ALA A 44 -4.75 -4.60 4.10
C ALA A 44 -4.73 -3.29 4.90
N ARG A 45 -5.80 -3.00 5.66
CA ARG A 45 -5.85 -1.82 6.55
C ARG A 45 -4.77 -1.84 7.61
N ILE A 46 -4.49 -3.01 8.20
CA ILE A 46 -3.43 -3.17 9.20
C ILE A 46 -2.05 -2.89 8.58
N LEU A 47 -1.78 -3.46 7.41
CA LEU A 47 -0.50 -3.28 6.69
C LEU A 47 -0.25 -1.81 6.36
N VAL A 48 -1.24 -1.12 5.78
CA VAL A 48 -1.15 0.32 5.47
C VAL A 48 -0.88 1.13 6.74
N LYS A 49 -1.59 0.86 7.83
CA LYS A 49 -1.40 1.55 9.10
C LYS A 49 0.02 1.35 9.67
N ARG A 50 0.57 0.15 9.54
CA ARG A 50 1.95 -0.16 9.97
C ARG A 50 2.98 0.59 9.13
N LEU A 51 2.78 0.66 7.81
CA LEU A 51 3.65 1.42 6.91
C LEU A 51 3.62 2.91 7.23
N GLU A 52 2.45 3.49 7.46
CA GLU A 52 2.32 4.90 7.85
C GLU A 52 3.03 5.19 9.19
N GLN A 53 2.92 4.29 10.16
CA GLN A 53 3.66 4.39 11.42
C GLN A 53 5.18 4.33 11.21
N ALA A 54 5.66 3.43 10.35
CA ALA A 54 7.08 3.33 10.01
C ALA A 54 7.57 4.59 9.29
N LYS A 55 6.84 5.07 8.28
CA LYS A 55 7.12 6.31 7.54
C LYS A 55 7.23 7.51 8.48
N LYS A 56 6.28 7.65 9.42
CA LYS A 56 6.31 8.73 10.41
C LYS A 56 7.54 8.66 11.31
N LYS A 57 7.91 7.46 11.77
CA LYS A 57 9.14 7.26 12.58
C LYS A 57 10.40 7.63 11.79
N VAL A 58 10.49 7.21 10.53
CA VAL A 58 11.60 7.59 9.64
C VAL A 58 11.65 9.10 9.44
N GLN A 59 10.52 9.76 9.15
CA GLN A 59 10.48 11.22 9.01
C GLN A 59 10.95 11.95 10.27
N ILE A 60 10.58 11.47 11.46
CA ILE A 60 11.05 12.05 12.72
C ILE A 60 12.56 11.85 12.86
N LEU A 61 13.06 10.62 12.65
CA LEU A 61 14.50 10.33 12.73
C LEU A 61 15.31 11.17 11.74
N VAL A 62 14.82 11.30 10.50
CA VAL A 62 15.43 12.17 9.48
C VAL A 62 15.40 13.61 9.96
N LYS A 63 14.27 14.17 10.43
CA LYS A 63 14.23 15.54 10.97
C LYS A 63 15.13 15.76 12.19
N THR A 64 15.30 14.75 13.04
CA THR A 64 16.16 14.84 14.24
C THR A 64 17.64 14.72 13.89
N HIS A 65 18.01 13.93 12.88
CA HIS A 65 19.38 13.87 12.36
C HIS A 65 19.72 15.02 11.39
N VAL A 66 18.70 15.55 10.70
CA VAL A 66 18.75 16.68 9.77
C VAL A 66 18.32 17.94 10.52
N GLY A 67 18.98 18.21 11.64
CA GLY A 67 18.99 19.53 12.25
C GLY A 67 19.77 20.57 11.43
N GLU A 68 20.36 20.19 10.27
CA GLU A 68 21.23 21.09 9.49
C GLU A 68 21.13 21.02 7.96
N ALA A 69 20.28 20.19 7.32
CA ALA A 69 20.25 20.17 5.86
C ALA A 69 18.82 20.18 5.29
N SER A 70 18.37 21.40 4.98
CA SER A 70 17.27 21.72 4.08
C SER A 70 16.94 20.60 3.08
N LEU A 71 15.79 19.95 3.27
CA LEU A 71 15.09 19.24 2.20
C LEU A 71 13.83 20.05 1.87
N ALA A 72 14.04 21.27 1.41
CA ALA A 72 13.06 21.95 0.60
C ALA A 72 13.10 21.31 -0.80
N SER A 73 11.91 21.00 -1.30
CA SER A 73 11.58 20.75 -2.72
C SER A 73 11.95 19.38 -3.28
N PHE A 74 11.10 18.40 -2.96
CA PHE A 74 10.72 17.40 -3.97
C PHE A 74 9.42 17.89 -4.63
N ASP A 75 9.55 18.91 -5.48
CA ASP A 75 8.57 19.14 -6.53
C ASP A 75 8.97 18.20 -7.67
N ASP A 76 8.16 17.16 -7.82
CA ASP A 76 8.17 16.22 -8.94
C ASP A 76 7.94 17.01 -10.24
N ASP A 77 9.03 17.46 -10.86
CA ASP A 77 9.03 17.89 -12.27
C ASP A 77 8.82 16.63 -13.11
N VAL A 78 7.57 16.17 -13.15
CA VAL A 78 7.13 15.14 -14.08
C VAL A 78 7.11 15.82 -15.45
N PRO A 79 7.95 15.40 -16.41
CA PRO A 79 7.84 15.90 -17.76
C PRO A 79 6.48 15.43 -18.28
N SER A 80 5.56 16.37 -18.44
CA SER A 80 4.30 16.15 -19.14
C SER A 80 4.68 15.72 -20.55
N HIS A 81 4.56 14.42 -20.83
CA HIS A 81 4.73 13.87 -22.16
C HIS A 81 3.71 14.53 -23.09
N GLU A 82 4.15 15.56 -23.80
CA GLU A 82 3.38 16.20 -24.86
C GLU A 82 3.16 15.13 -25.93
N ARG A 83 1.90 14.70 -26.07
CA ARG A 83 1.47 13.90 -27.21
C ARG A 83 1.66 14.76 -28.45
N GLU A 84 2.59 14.35 -29.32
CA GLU A 84 2.69 14.84 -30.70
C GLU A 84 1.30 14.77 -31.37
N PRO A 85 0.73 15.87 -31.87
CA PRO A 85 -0.47 15.83 -32.69
C PRO A 85 -0.04 15.44 -34.11
N GLY A 86 0.17 14.15 -34.34
CA GLY A 86 0.08 13.58 -35.68
C GLY A 86 -1.36 13.22 -35.93
N ASP A 87 -2.10 14.12 -36.60
CA ASP A 87 -3.20 13.83 -37.54
C ASP A 87 -3.96 15.14 -37.85
N ASP A 88 -3.36 16.00 -38.66
CA ASP A 88 -4.12 16.90 -39.55
C ASP A 88 -3.33 17.05 -40.86
N GLU A 89 -3.58 16.17 -41.82
CA GLU A 89 -3.50 16.56 -43.23
C GLU A 89 -4.65 15.91 -43.98
N THR A 90 -5.66 16.75 -44.23
CA THR A 90 -6.65 16.54 -45.27
C THR A 90 -6.00 16.84 -46.62
N ALA A 91 -5.90 15.84 -47.49
CA ALA A 91 -5.82 15.99 -48.95
C ALA A 91 -6.37 14.73 -49.64
#